data_AF-A0AA37MIW4-F1
#
_entry.id   AF-A0AA37MIW4-F1
#
_cell.length_a   1.000
_cell.length_b   1.000
_cell.length_c   1.000
_cell.angle_alpha   90.00
_cell.angle_beta   90.00
_cell.angle_gamma   90.00
#
_symmetry.space_group_name_H-M   'P 1'
#
loop_
_entity.id
_entity.type
_entity.pdbx_description
1 polymer ?
#
loop_
_entity_poly.entity_id
_entity_poly.type
_entity_poly.pdbx_seq_one_letter_code
_entity_poly.pdbx_strand_id
1 'polypeptide(L)'
;MKRPHLPRDHAKGVLHDITWTAGPVVLVIAIIVALVYWLVDPAPPKTITMSAGQPDSSFYVISQEYAKLLARNGITLKVLPSDGSVQNLERLLDPKQHVDLALVQGGIATREEASKLMSLGSVSYVPLVVFYRGKGLTLLSQLEGKRIAIGREGSGTRTLSLKLLEANGIYPGGDTKLLPTDGLQAATQLVSNEADAVFLSGDSATRGLMLRLLRVPGISVMDFNEALAYTRLFPYLDDIELPPGVLDLGRRIPPESVHLISPTVELVARPTLHPALSDLLIEAAQEVHGTAGLLQRAGQFPSPVAHEFPISEDASRYYRSGKSFLYRTLPFWLANIADRALVLLLPVAVLIFPALRLVPALYRWRVRSRIYRYYGALIAVERGAMRVTSEEERRALLVELDYIEESLDTIRLPLAHADALYVLREHVSFVRSRLTEASRRDKSMA
;
A
#
# COMPACT_ATOMS: atom_id res chain seq x y z
N MET A 1 58.07 18.54 49.10
CA MET A 1 56.62 18.71 48.86
C MET A 1 56.11 17.55 48.02
N LYS A 2 55.28 16.66 48.57
CA LYS A 2 54.61 15.59 47.81
C LYS A 2 53.49 16.22 46.98
N ARG A 3 53.48 16.01 45.66
CA ARG A 3 52.35 16.41 44.81
C ARG A 3 51.11 15.62 45.21
N PRO A 4 49.93 16.25 45.32
CA PRO A 4 48.70 15.52 45.59
C PRO A 4 48.43 14.52 44.47
N HIS A 5 48.09 13.29 44.84
CA HIS A 5 47.61 12.26 43.91
C HIS A 5 46.21 12.64 43.47
N LEU A 6 46.03 12.96 42.18
CA LEU A 6 44.72 13.19 41.58
C LEU A 6 44.15 11.83 41.14
N PRO A 7 43.10 11.30 41.79
CA PRO A 7 42.50 10.02 41.39
C PRO A 7 41.87 10.10 40.00
N ARG A 8 42.17 9.14 39.13
CA ARG A 8 41.67 9.03 37.75
C ARG A 8 40.31 8.32 37.60
N ASP A 9 39.70 7.86 38.69
CA ASP A 9 38.58 6.89 38.64
C ASP A 9 37.15 7.49 38.66
N HIS A 10 36.99 8.81 38.61
CA HIS A 10 35.66 9.44 38.70
C HIS A 10 34.77 9.23 37.45
N ALA A 11 35.34 8.88 36.30
CA ALA A 11 34.59 8.77 35.03
C ALA A 11 33.62 7.57 35.01
N LYS A 12 33.97 6.45 35.66
CA LYS A 12 33.18 5.20 35.61
C LYS A 12 31.85 5.32 36.37
N GLY A 13 31.85 5.99 37.53
CA GLY A 13 30.64 6.21 38.31
C GLY A 13 29.65 7.16 37.63
N VAL A 14 30.18 8.19 36.94
CA VAL A 14 29.38 9.15 36.17
C VAL A 14 28.73 8.48 34.96
N LEU A 15 29.47 7.66 34.21
CA LEU A 15 28.90 6.91 33.08
C LEU A 15 27.76 6.00 33.54
N HIS A 16 27.95 5.26 34.65
CA HIS A 16 26.93 4.37 35.18
C HIS A 16 25.66 5.12 35.61
N ASP A 17 25.77 6.24 36.32
CA ASP A 17 24.58 7.02 36.71
C ASP A 17 23.89 7.68 35.49
N ILE A 18 24.64 8.03 34.44
CA ILE A 18 24.06 8.52 33.17
C ILE A 18 23.32 7.39 32.45
N THR A 19 23.88 6.18 32.34
CA THR A 19 23.22 5.06 31.66
C THR A 19 21.93 4.64 32.35
N TRP A 20 21.90 4.60 33.69
CA TRP A 20 20.68 4.30 34.45
C TRP A 20 19.60 5.38 34.34
N THR A 21 19.98 6.63 34.06
CA THR A 21 19.03 7.74 33.90
C THR A 21 18.54 7.84 32.45
N ALA A 22 19.42 7.61 31.47
CA ALA A 22 19.08 7.61 30.06
C ALA A 22 18.30 6.35 29.65
N GLY A 23 18.56 5.20 30.29
CA GLY A 23 17.97 3.90 29.96
C GLY A 23 16.44 3.92 29.83
N PRO A 24 15.67 4.39 30.83
CA PRO A 24 14.21 4.47 30.75
C PRO A 24 13.72 5.40 29.63
N VAL A 25 14.40 6.53 29.40
CA VAL A 25 14.03 7.49 28.34
C VAL A 25 14.27 6.88 26.95
N VAL A 26 15.42 6.22 26.76
CA VAL A 26 15.75 5.49 25.54
C VAL A 26 14.75 4.35 25.30
N LEU A 27 14.36 3.62 26.35
CA LEU A 27 13.37 2.56 26.27
C LEU A 27 12.00 3.10 25.82
N VAL A 28 11.54 4.21 26.40
CA VAL A 28 10.27 4.85 26.01
C VAL A 28 10.33 5.31 24.55
N ILE A 29 11.42 5.96 24.13
CA ILE A 29 11.60 6.33 22.72
C ILE A 29 11.57 5.08 21.83
N ALA A 30 12.30 4.01 22.19
CA ALA A 30 12.32 2.78 21.41
C ALA A 30 10.94 2.15 21.30
N ILE A 31 10.14 2.16 22.36
CA ILE A 31 8.74 1.69 22.35
C ILE A 31 7.88 2.55 21.43
N ILE A 32 7.99 3.88 21.49
CA ILE A 32 7.21 4.76 20.62
C ILE A 32 7.64 4.60 19.15
N VAL A 33 8.94 4.46 18.88
CA VAL A 33 9.45 4.20 17.52
C VAL A 33 8.98 2.84 17.01
N ALA A 34 9.00 1.81 17.84
CA ALA A 34 8.45 0.50 17.50
C ALA A 34 6.94 0.57 17.23
N LEU A 35 6.20 1.35 18.04
CA LEU A 35 4.76 1.56 17.86
C LEU A 35 4.45 2.32 16.57
N VAL A 36 5.20 3.38 16.26
CA VAL A 36 5.08 4.13 15.00
C VAL A 36 5.45 3.25 13.81
N TYR A 37 6.54 2.47 13.90
CA TYR A 37 6.92 1.51 12.88
C TYR A 37 5.85 0.43 12.64
N TRP A 38 5.16 0.02 13.71
CA TRP A 38 4.06 -0.92 13.63
C TRP A 38 2.77 -0.29 13.06
N LEU A 39 2.56 1.00 13.28
CA LEU A 39 1.37 1.74 12.84
C LEU A 39 1.48 2.30 11.41
N VAL A 40 2.70 2.60 10.93
CA VAL A 40 2.98 3.09 9.57
C VAL A 40 3.12 1.90 8.62
N ASP A 41 2.37 1.94 7.51
CA ASP A 41 2.06 0.85 6.56
C ASP A 41 2.92 -0.44 6.62
N PRO A 42 2.28 -1.62 6.78
CA PRO A 42 2.99 -2.89 6.78
C PRO A 42 3.80 -3.07 5.49
N ALA A 43 4.88 -3.86 5.54
CA ALA A 43 5.67 -4.18 4.34
C ALA A 43 4.74 -4.59 3.19
N PRO A 44 4.98 -4.12 1.93
CA PRO A 44 4.15 -4.55 0.82
C PRO A 44 4.12 -6.08 0.79
N PRO A 45 2.93 -6.69 0.65
CA PRO A 45 2.83 -8.13 0.71
C PRO A 45 3.68 -8.72 -0.42
N LYS A 46 4.50 -9.71 -0.09
CA LYS A 46 5.35 -10.40 -1.06
C LYS A 46 4.55 -11.33 -1.97
N THR A 47 3.26 -11.50 -1.72
CA THR A 47 2.40 -12.37 -2.51
C THR A 47 1.05 -11.69 -2.67
N ILE A 48 0.63 -11.59 -3.92
CA ILE A 48 -0.69 -11.11 -4.31
C ILE A 48 -1.32 -12.10 -5.28
N THR A 49 -2.64 -12.11 -5.35
CA THR A 49 -3.41 -13.01 -6.19
C THR A 49 -4.19 -12.23 -7.24
N MET A 50 -4.05 -12.63 -8.51
CA MET A 50 -4.74 -12.06 -9.64
C MET A 50 -5.72 -13.05 -10.24
N SER A 51 -6.99 -12.67 -10.35
CA SER A 51 -7.97 -13.44 -11.12
C SER A 51 -7.80 -13.11 -12.61
N ALA A 52 -7.67 -14.13 -13.45
CA ALA A 52 -7.22 -13.97 -14.82
C ALA A 52 -8.30 -14.38 -15.84
N GLY A 53 -8.12 -15.51 -16.51
CA GLY A 53 -9.07 -16.08 -17.46
C GLY A 53 -8.83 -17.58 -17.57
N GLN A 54 -9.40 -18.22 -18.59
CA GLN A 54 -9.16 -19.64 -18.84
C GLN A 54 -7.67 -19.84 -19.19
N PRO A 55 -7.07 -21.01 -18.90
CA PRO A 55 -5.63 -21.23 -19.10
C PRO A 55 -5.09 -20.94 -20.52
N ASP A 56 -5.94 -21.01 -21.53
CA ASP A 56 -5.66 -20.73 -22.95
C ASP A 56 -6.05 -19.31 -23.41
N SER A 57 -6.58 -18.48 -22.51
CA SER A 57 -7.00 -17.10 -22.80
C SER A 57 -5.85 -16.09 -22.74
N SER A 58 -5.98 -14.98 -23.45
CA SER A 58 -5.04 -13.85 -23.36
C SER A 58 -4.95 -13.30 -21.95
N PHE A 59 -6.06 -13.27 -21.19
CA PHE A 59 -6.05 -12.80 -19.80
C PHE A 59 -5.13 -13.64 -18.92
N TYR A 60 -5.14 -14.97 -19.08
CA TYR A 60 -4.24 -15.85 -18.35
C TYR A 60 -2.78 -15.64 -18.79
N VAL A 61 -2.52 -15.57 -20.09
CA VAL A 61 -1.17 -15.32 -20.62
C VAL A 61 -0.60 -13.97 -20.14
N ILE A 62 -1.38 -12.89 -20.23
CA ILE A 62 -1.00 -11.55 -19.75
C ILE A 62 -0.72 -11.57 -18.25
N SER A 63 -1.58 -12.23 -17.46
CA SER A 63 -1.38 -12.34 -16.01
C SER A 63 -0.10 -13.10 -15.66
N GLN A 64 0.28 -14.10 -16.47
CA GLN A 64 1.54 -14.83 -16.30
C GLN A 64 2.75 -13.97 -16.68
N GLU A 65 2.64 -13.10 -17.69
CA GLU A 65 3.68 -12.11 -17.96
C GLU A 65 3.83 -11.11 -16.80
N TYR A 66 2.73 -10.62 -16.24
CA TYR A 66 2.78 -9.81 -15.02
C TYR A 66 3.48 -10.55 -13.87
N ALA A 67 3.21 -11.85 -13.69
CA ALA A 67 3.87 -12.64 -12.67
C ALA A 67 5.39 -12.70 -12.85
N LYS A 68 5.86 -12.86 -14.09
CA LYS A 68 7.30 -12.83 -14.41
C LYS A 68 7.93 -11.46 -14.14
N LEU A 69 7.23 -10.37 -14.47
CA LEU A 69 7.72 -9.01 -14.28
C LEU A 69 7.79 -8.64 -12.79
N LEU A 70 6.75 -8.98 -12.02
CA LEU A 70 6.71 -8.73 -10.58
C LEU A 70 7.75 -9.56 -9.82
N ALA A 71 8.04 -10.79 -10.28
CA ALA A 71 9.07 -11.64 -9.69
C ALA A 71 10.48 -11.00 -9.72
N ARG A 72 10.76 -10.12 -10.71
CA ARG A 72 12.03 -9.35 -10.76
C ARG A 72 12.22 -8.44 -9.53
N ASN A 73 11.12 -8.04 -8.89
CA ASN A 73 11.09 -7.21 -7.69
C ASN A 73 10.84 -8.02 -6.40
N GLY A 74 10.90 -9.35 -6.47
CA GLY A 74 10.68 -10.24 -5.32
C GLY A 74 9.21 -10.34 -4.89
N ILE A 75 8.27 -10.00 -5.77
CA ILE A 75 6.83 -10.13 -5.55
C ILE A 75 6.31 -11.36 -6.31
N THR A 76 5.62 -12.25 -5.62
CA THR A 76 4.97 -13.43 -6.21
C THR A 76 3.53 -13.10 -6.58
N LEU A 77 3.21 -13.13 -7.86
CA LEU A 77 1.82 -13.03 -8.34
C LEU A 77 1.25 -14.44 -8.55
N LYS A 78 0.22 -14.81 -7.77
CA LYS A 78 -0.55 -16.04 -7.96
C LYS A 78 -1.63 -15.79 -8.99
N VAL A 79 -1.51 -16.42 -10.16
CA VAL A 79 -2.52 -16.33 -11.22
C VAL A 79 -3.60 -17.38 -10.97
N LEU A 80 -4.83 -16.94 -10.73
CA LEU A 80 -6.00 -17.80 -10.51
C LEU A 80 -6.83 -17.89 -11.81
N PRO A 81 -6.97 -19.08 -12.42
CA PRO A 81 -7.83 -19.27 -13.58
C PRO A 81 -9.28 -18.85 -13.30
N SER A 82 -9.95 -18.30 -14.31
CA SER A 82 -11.35 -17.89 -14.22
C SER A 82 -12.12 -18.12 -15.52
N ASP A 83 -13.44 -18.02 -15.45
CA ASP A 83 -14.31 -18.08 -16.63
C ASP A 83 -14.31 -16.77 -17.44
N GLY A 84 -13.64 -15.72 -16.94
CA GLY A 84 -13.48 -14.42 -17.58
C GLY A 84 -13.87 -13.25 -16.68
N SER A 85 -14.16 -12.10 -17.31
CA SER A 85 -14.39 -10.84 -16.61
C SER A 85 -15.54 -10.85 -15.60
N VAL A 86 -16.62 -11.62 -15.82
CA VAL A 86 -17.75 -11.71 -14.89
C VAL A 86 -17.29 -12.33 -13.56
N GLN A 87 -16.66 -13.51 -13.63
CA GLN A 87 -16.13 -14.17 -12.43
C GLN A 87 -14.98 -13.39 -11.78
N ASN A 88 -14.17 -12.67 -12.57
CA ASN A 88 -13.14 -11.78 -12.05
C ASN A 88 -13.74 -10.67 -11.19
N LEU A 89 -14.81 -10.02 -11.68
CA LEU A 89 -15.51 -8.98 -10.94
C LEU A 89 -16.15 -9.53 -9.66
N GLU A 90 -16.83 -10.67 -9.74
CA GLU A 90 -17.43 -11.35 -8.57
C GLU A 90 -16.38 -11.64 -7.48
N ARG A 91 -15.20 -12.16 -7.87
CA ARG A 91 -14.09 -12.43 -6.95
C ARG A 91 -13.48 -11.18 -6.35
N LEU A 92 -13.47 -10.06 -7.07
CA LEU A 92 -13.00 -8.76 -6.56
C LEU A 92 -14.02 -8.13 -5.59
N LEU A 93 -15.31 -8.40 -5.77
CA LEU A 93 -16.36 -7.87 -4.91
C LEU A 93 -16.56 -8.70 -3.64
N ASP A 94 -16.35 -10.02 -3.69
CA ASP A 94 -16.54 -10.90 -2.52
C ASP A 94 -15.37 -10.78 -1.51
N PRO A 95 -15.55 -10.19 -0.32
CA PRO A 95 -14.48 -10.02 0.66
C PRO A 95 -13.92 -11.36 1.22
N LYS A 96 -14.58 -12.50 0.98
CA LYS A 96 -14.11 -13.83 1.38
C LYS A 96 -13.10 -14.42 0.41
N GLN A 97 -13.09 -13.93 -0.83
CA GLN A 97 -12.16 -14.35 -1.88
C GLN A 97 -10.85 -13.59 -1.73
N HIS A 98 -9.73 -14.32 -1.67
CA HIS A 98 -8.40 -13.74 -1.54
C HIS A 98 -7.85 -13.37 -2.94
N VAL A 99 -8.48 -12.38 -3.57
CA VAL A 99 -8.10 -11.83 -4.89
C VAL A 99 -7.87 -10.33 -4.75
N ASP A 100 -6.67 -9.88 -5.11
CA ASP A 100 -6.24 -8.49 -4.94
C ASP A 100 -6.51 -7.64 -6.19
N LEU A 101 -6.40 -8.27 -7.37
CA LEU A 101 -6.56 -7.62 -8.67
C LEU A 101 -7.10 -8.57 -9.75
N ALA A 102 -7.62 -8.03 -10.84
CA ALA A 102 -8.03 -8.79 -12.01
C ALA A 102 -8.05 -7.92 -13.28
N LEU A 103 -8.06 -8.58 -14.44
CA LEU A 103 -8.44 -7.93 -15.71
C LEU A 103 -9.96 -7.97 -15.85
N VAL A 104 -10.59 -6.82 -16.03
CA VAL A 104 -12.04 -6.71 -16.16
C VAL A 104 -12.37 -5.90 -17.41
N GLN A 105 -13.17 -6.47 -18.29
CA GLN A 105 -13.72 -5.76 -19.44
C GLN A 105 -14.80 -4.77 -18.98
N GLY A 106 -14.78 -3.57 -19.54
CA GLY A 106 -15.80 -2.55 -19.32
C GLY A 106 -17.21 -3.00 -19.74
N GLY A 107 -18.20 -2.43 -19.06
CA GLY A 107 -19.62 -2.69 -19.31
C GLY A 107 -20.14 -3.94 -18.61
N ILE A 108 -19.43 -4.46 -17.61
CA ILE A 108 -19.85 -5.63 -16.83
C ILE A 108 -20.31 -5.21 -15.43
N ALA A 109 -19.68 -4.19 -14.83
CA ALA A 109 -20.02 -3.75 -13.49
C ALA A 109 -21.24 -2.82 -13.49
N THR A 110 -22.00 -2.84 -12.40
CA THR A 110 -22.91 -1.75 -12.08
C THR A 110 -22.13 -0.56 -11.52
N ARG A 111 -22.73 0.64 -11.55
CA ARG A 111 -22.11 1.85 -10.96
C ARG A 111 -21.80 1.66 -9.46
N GLU A 112 -22.65 0.94 -8.73
CA GLU A 112 -22.42 0.67 -7.31
C GLU A 112 -21.23 -0.28 -7.10
N GLU A 113 -21.13 -1.36 -7.87
CA GLU A 113 -20.01 -2.29 -7.81
C GLU A 113 -18.69 -1.62 -8.21
N ALA A 114 -18.70 -0.82 -9.28
CA ALA A 114 -17.53 -0.11 -9.74
C ALA A 114 -16.98 0.86 -8.69
N SER A 115 -17.85 1.50 -7.89
CA SER A 115 -17.45 2.40 -6.81
C SER A 115 -16.73 1.72 -5.63
N LYS A 116 -16.85 0.39 -5.51
CA LYS A 116 -16.21 -0.41 -4.45
C LYS A 116 -14.79 -0.87 -4.81
N LEU A 117 -14.40 -0.67 -6.07
CA LEU A 117 -13.12 -1.09 -6.64
C LEU A 117 -12.39 0.13 -7.21
N MET A 118 -11.14 -0.06 -7.63
CA MET A 118 -10.36 0.98 -8.29
C MET A 118 -9.64 0.45 -9.52
N SER A 119 -9.45 1.32 -10.50
CA SER A 119 -8.66 1.03 -11.70
C SER A 119 -7.20 1.45 -11.50
N LEU A 120 -6.27 0.64 -11.98
CA LEU A 120 -4.87 1.03 -12.18
C LEU A 120 -4.63 1.58 -13.60
N GLY A 121 -5.65 1.51 -14.46
CA GLY A 121 -5.62 2.00 -15.84
C GLY A 121 -6.22 1.00 -16.83
N SER A 122 -6.68 1.54 -17.95
CA SER A 122 -7.08 0.73 -19.12
C SER A 122 -5.83 0.14 -19.78
N VAL A 123 -5.87 -1.13 -20.21
CA VAL A 123 -4.69 -1.86 -20.72
C VAL A 123 -4.83 -2.37 -22.15
N SER A 124 -6.05 -2.55 -22.67
CA SER A 124 -6.24 -2.98 -24.06
C SER A 124 -7.66 -2.75 -24.55
N TYR A 125 -7.82 -2.71 -25.87
CA TYR A 125 -9.13 -2.81 -26.54
C TYR A 125 -9.52 -4.26 -26.77
N VAL A 126 -10.82 -4.54 -26.69
CA VAL A 126 -11.43 -5.85 -26.98
C VAL A 126 -12.63 -5.65 -27.90
N PRO A 127 -12.40 -5.30 -29.18
CA PRO A 127 -13.47 -4.91 -30.09
C PRO A 127 -14.42 -6.06 -30.36
N LEU A 128 -15.70 -5.71 -30.51
CA LEU A 128 -16.73 -6.62 -30.97
C LEU A 128 -16.76 -6.61 -32.50
N VAL A 129 -16.49 -7.78 -33.09
CA VAL A 129 -16.53 -8.00 -34.53
C VAL A 129 -17.74 -8.87 -34.86
N VAL A 130 -18.63 -8.35 -35.69
CA VAL A 130 -19.83 -9.07 -36.14
C VAL A 130 -19.60 -9.58 -37.55
N PHE A 131 -19.43 -10.90 -37.70
CA PHE A 131 -19.42 -11.55 -39.00
C PHE A 131 -20.81 -12.07 -39.33
N TYR A 132 -21.21 -11.95 -40.59
CA TYR A 132 -22.52 -12.40 -41.04
C TYR A 132 -22.46 -12.96 -42.45
N ARG A 133 -23.48 -13.75 -42.79
CA ARG A 133 -23.68 -14.29 -44.13
C ARG A 133 -24.44 -13.27 -45.00
N GLY A 134 -23.90 -12.94 -46.16
CA GLY A 134 -24.48 -11.99 -47.10
C GLY A 134 -23.69 -10.70 -47.23
N LYS A 135 -24.36 -9.61 -47.63
CA LYS A 135 -23.77 -8.28 -47.79
C LYS A 135 -24.77 -7.21 -47.33
N GLY A 136 -24.27 -6.05 -46.92
CA GLY A 136 -25.08 -4.86 -46.63
C GLY A 136 -25.71 -4.79 -45.24
N LEU A 137 -25.30 -5.65 -44.29
CA LEU A 137 -25.70 -5.51 -42.89
C LEU A 137 -25.02 -4.26 -42.29
N THR A 138 -25.83 -3.32 -41.81
CA THR A 138 -25.38 -2.02 -41.27
C THR A 138 -26.00 -1.70 -39.92
N LEU A 139 -27.06 -2.42 -39.51
CA LEU A 139 -27.73 -2.25 -38.22
C LEU A 139 -27.89 -3.61 -37.54
N LEU A 140 -27.76 -3.66 -36.21
CA LEU A 140 -27.94 -4.91 -35.45
C LEU A 140 -29.39 -5.40 -35.49
N SER A 141 -30.36 -4.48 -35.56
CA SER A 141 -31.80 -4.80 -35.69
C SER A 141 -32.14 -5.64 -36.94
N GLN A 142 -31.32 -5.57 -38.00
CA GLN A 142 -31.48 -6.40 -39.20
C GLN A 142 -31.23 -7.89 -38.95
N LEU A 143 -30.69 -8.26 -37.77
CA LEU A 143 -30.52 -9.64 -37.34
C LEU A 143 -31.74 -10.21 -36.62
N GLU A 144 -32.85 -9.48 -36.56
CA GLU A 144 -34.11 -9.98 -36.02
C GLU A 144 -34.56 -11.27 -36.73
N GLY A 145 -34.97 -12.27 -35.95
CA GLY A 145 -35.38 -13.59 -36.43
C GLY A 145 -34.22 -14.49 -36.92
N LYS A 146 -32.96 -14.06 -36.80
CA LYS A 146 -31.78 -14.83 -37.23
C LYS A 146 -31.23 -15.73 -36.11
N ARG A 147 -30.30 -16.61 -36.49
CA ARG A 147 -29.48 -17.41 -35.55
C ARG A 147 -28.16 -16.70 -35.33
N ILE A 148 -27.94 -16.21 -34.12
CA ILE A 148 -26.78 -15.38 -33.79
C ILE A 148 -25.95 -16.09 -32.73
N ALA A 149 -24.68 -16.39 -33.01
CA ALA A 149 -23.74 -16.79 -31.96
C ALA A 149 -23.27 -15.56 -31.20
N ILE A 150 -23.55 -15.52 -29.89
CA ILE A 150 -23.31 -14.33 -29.05
C ILE A 150 -22.23 -14.54 -27.99
N GLY A 151 -21.42 -15.58 -28.11
CA GLY A 151 -20.42 -15.93 -27.10
C GLY A 151 -20.95 -16.90 -26.04
N ARG A 152 -20.00 -17.58 -25.40
CA ARG A 152 -20.26 -18.57 -24.34
C ARG A 152 -20.81 -17.92 -23.07
N GLU A 153 -21.46 -18.72 -22.24
CA GLU A 153 -21.93 -18.27 -20.93
C GLU A 153 -20.76 -17.77 -20.05
N GLY A 154 -21.02 -16.72 -19.26
CA GLY A 154 -20.02 -16.04 -18.42
C GLY A 154 -18.98 -15.18 -19.14
N SER A 155 -18.97 -15.14 -20.48
CA SER A 155 -18.00 -14.33 -21.24
C SER A 155 -18.37 -12.85 -21.34
N GLY A 156 -17.36 -11.98 -21.43
CA GLY A 156 -17.54 -10.55 -21.72
C GLY A 156 -18.18 -10.30 -23.09
N THR A 157 -17.88 -11.15 -24.08
CA THR A 157 -18.53 -11.15 -25.41
C THR A 157 -20.05 -11.26 -25.28
N ARG A 158 -20.53 -12.20 -24.46
CA ARG A 158 -21.97 -12.45 -24.26
C ARG A 158 -22.66 -11.31 -23.56
N THR A 159 -22.08 -10.79 -22.48
CA THR A 159 -22.63 -9.63 -21.77
C THR A 159 -22.77 -8.44 -22.70
N LEU A 160 -21.74 -8.14 -23.50
CA LEU A 160 -21.77 -7.04 -24.46
C LEU A 160 -22.81 -7.29 -25.57
N SER A 161 -22.80 -8.50 -26.16
CA SER A 161 -23.73 -8.85 -27.24
C SER A 161 -25.18 -8.71 -26.81
N LEU A 162 -25.54 -9.18 -25.61
CA LEU A 162 -26.89 -9.07 -25.06
C LEU A 162 -27.32 -7.61 -24.89
N LYS A 163 -26.48 -6.77 -24.29
CA LYS A 163 -26.78 -5.34 -24.10
C LYS A 163 -26.99 -4.60 -25.42
N LEU A 164 -26.16 -4.90 -26.42
CA LEU A 164 -26.26 -4.25 -27.73
C LEU A 164 -27.47 -4.73 -28.53
N LEU A 165 -27.77 -6.03 -28.49
CA LEU A 165 -28.97 -6.58 -29.12
C LEU A 165 -30.24 -6.02 -28.47
N GLU A 166 -30.27 -5.93 -27.14
CA GLU A 166 -31.39 -5.35 -26.38
C GLU A 166 -31.63 -3.89 -26.78
N ALA A 167 -30.56 -3.09 -26.89
CA ALA A 167 -30.64 -1.69 -27.36
C ALA A 167 -31.17 -1.55 -28.80
N ASN A 168 -31.13 -2.63 -29.58
CA ASN A 168 -31.65 -2.73 -30.94
C ASN A 168 -33.00 -3.46 -31.03
N GLY A 169 -33.66 -3.72 -29.88
CA GLY A 169 -34.96 -4.37 -29.83
C GLY A 169 -34.94 -5.89 -29.94
N ILE A 170 -33.76 -6.52 -29.89
CA ILE A 170 -33.61 -7.98 -29.93
C ILE A 170 -33.42 -8.51 -28.51
N TYR A 171 -34.44 -9.21 -28.00
CA TYR A 171 -34.46 -9.73 -26.62
C TYR A 171 -34.26 -11.25 -26.57
N PRO A 172 -33.62 -11.78 -25.51
CA PRO A 172 -33.62 -13.21 -25.24
C PRO A 172 -35.04 -13.78 -25.12
N GLY A 173 -35.30 -14.92 -25.77
CA GLY A 173 -36.62 -15.55 -25.78
C GLY A 173 -37.59 -15.01 -26.84
N GLY A 174 -37.19 -14.04 -27.66
CA GLY A 174 -37.92 -13.62 -28.85
C GLY A 174 -37.70 -14.53 -30.07
N ASP A 175 -38.03 -14.03 -31.26
CA ASP A 175 -37.93 -14.77 -32.53
C ASP A 175 -36.48 -15.09 -32.94
N THR A 176 -35.52 -14.28 -32.46
CA THR A 176 -34.10 -14.43 -32.73
C THR A 176 -33.50 -15.55 -31.87
N LYS A 177 -32.82 -16.51 -32.51
CA LYS A 177 -32.16 -17.63 -31.81
C LYS A 177 -30.75 -17.24 -31.39
N LEU A 178 -30.52 -17.07 -30.09
CA LEU A 178 -29.23 -16.73 -29.53
C LEU A 178 -28.45 -17.99 -29.15
N LEU A 179 -27.36 -18.28 -29.86
CA LEU A 179 -26.51 -19.46 -29.67
C LEU A 179 -25.38 -19.14 -28.65
N PRO A 180 -25.15 -19.98 -27.64
CA PRO A 180 -24.11 -19.78 -26.62
C PRO A 180 -22.74 -20.31 -27.08
N THR A 181 -22.35 -20.04 -28.33
CA THR A 181 -21.09 -20.50 -28.93
C THR A 181 -20.15 -19.33 -29.20
N ASP A 182 -18.84 -19.60 -29.22
CA ASP A 182 -17.80 -18.58 -29.41
C ASP A 182 -16.62 -19.11 -30.25
N GLY A 183 -15.72 -18.22 -30.65
CA GLY A 183 -14.44 -18.55 -31.28
C GLY A 183 -14.58 -19.43 -32.52
N LEU A 184 -13.78 -20.51 -32.58
CA LEU A 184 -13.75 -21.40 -33.74
C LEU A 184 -15.08 -22.16 -33.94
N GLN A 185 -15.78 -22.48 -32.85
CA GLN A 185 -17.07 -23.18 -32.94
C GLN A 185 -18.12 -22.27 -33.60
N ALA A 186 -18.23 -21.02 -33.14
CA ALA A 186 -19.13 -20.04 -33.75
C ALA A 186 -18.76 -19.79 -35.22
N ALA A 187 -17.46 -19.60 -35.52
CA ALA A 187 -16.98 -19.44 -36.89
C ALA A 187 -17.35 -20.64 -37.79
N THR A 188 -17.27 -21.86 -37.27
CA THR A 188 -17.67 -23.06 -38.01
C THR A 188 -19.17 -23.06 -38.29
N GLN A 189 -20.00 -22.72 -37.30
CA GLN A 189 -21.45 -22.61 -37.46
C GLN A 189 -21.85 -21.55 -38.50
N LEU A 190 -21.12 -20.43 -38.56
CA LEU A 190 -21.35 -19.41 -39.58
C LEU A 190 -21.07 -19.94 -40.99
N VAL A 191 -19.97 -20.68 -41.17
CA VAL A 191 -19.60 -21.26 -42.46
C VAL A 191 -20.57 -22.39 -42.86
N SER A 192 -20.95 -23.26 -41.92
CA SER A 192 -21.84 -24.42 -42.15
C SER A 192 -23.32 -24.08 -42.30
N ASN A 193 -23.70 -22.81 -42.20
CA ASN A 193 -25.10 -22.34 -42.26
C ASN A 193 -25.93 -22.75 -41.04
N GLU A 194 -25.29 -23.01 -39.91
CA GLU A 194 -25.94 -23.23 -38.61
C GLU A 194 -26.18 -21.92 -37.85
N ALA A 195 -25.36 -20.89 -38.12
CA ALA A 195 -25.54 -19.51 -37.67
C ALA A 195 -25.58 -18.55 -38.87
N ASP A 196 -26.35 -17.47 -38.73
CA ASP A 196 -26.49 -16.42 -39.73
C ASP A 196 -25.55 -15.23 -39.44
N ALA A 197 -25.25 -15.00 -38.16
CA ALA A 197 -24.25 -14.05 -37.68
C ALA A 197 -23.52 -14.57 -36.45
N VAL A 198 -22.28 -14.11 -36.23
CA VAL A 198 -21.47 -14.45 -35.07
C VAL A 198 -20.75 -13.23 -34.53
N PHE A 199 -20.79 -13.08 -33.22
CA PHE A 199 -20.26 -11.96 -32.47
C PHE A 199 -18.99 -12.46 -31.78
N LEU A 200 -17.84 -11.93 -32.21
CA LEU A 200 -16.53 -12.37 -31.73
C LEU A 200 -15.82 -11.17 -31.10
N SER A 201 -15.17 -11.38 -29.96
CA SER A 201 -14.29 -10.38 -29.34
C SER A 201 -13.10 -11.02 -28.63
N GLY A 202 -12.03 -10.25 -28.42
CA GLY A 202 -10.84 -10.72 -27.69
C GLY A 202 -10.21 -11.96 -28.33
N ASP A 203 -10.05 -13.02 -27.54
CA ASP A 203 -9.44 -14.29 -27.99
C ASP A 203 -10.21 -14.97 -29.11
N SER A 204 -11.50 -14.67 -29.25
CA SER A 204 -12.36 -15.19 -30.32
C SER A 204 -12.26 -14.37 -31.61
N ALA A 205 -11.65 -13.18 -31.58
CA ALA A 205 -11.50 -12.28 -32.73
C ALA A 205 -10.03 -12.13 -33.17
N THR A 206 -9.25 -13.22 -33.15
CA THR A 206 -7.84 -13.16 -33.58
C THR A 206 -7.70 -12.73 -35.04
N ARG A 207 -6.61 -12.04 -35.39
CA ARG A 207 -6.26 -11.68 -36.77
C ARG A 207 -6.36 -12.88 -37.72
N GLY A 208 -5.87 -14.04 -37.28
CA GLY A 208 -5.89 -15.28 -38.06
C GLY A 208 -7.31 -15.78 -38.35
N LEU A 209 -8.20 -15.74 -37.36
CA LEU A 209 -9.60 -16.16 -37.55
C LEU A 209 -10.39 -15.17 -38.39
N MET A 210 -10.24 -13.86 -38.15
CA MET A 210 -10.86 -12.82 -38.97
C MET A 210 -10.46 -12.94 -40.45
N LEU A 211 -9.15 -13.13 -40.71
CA LEU A 211 -8.66 -13.32 -42.08
C LEU A 211 -9.20 -14.60 -42.73
N ARG A 212 -9.37 -15.69 -41.96
CA ARG A 212 -9.97 -16.93 -42.47
C ARG A 212 -11.44 -16.71 -42.84
N LEU A 213 -12.22 -16.06 -41.98
CA LEU A 213 -13.64 -15.78 -42.23
C LEU A 213 -13.85 -14.86 -43.43
N LEU A 214 -13.08 -13.76 -43.54
CA LEU A 214 -13.19 -12.83 -44.67
C LEU A 214 -12.74 -13.40 -46.02
N ARG A 215 -12.06 -14.56 -46.01
CA ARG A 215 -11.71 -15.31 -47.24
C ARG A 215 -12.81 -16.27 -47.68
N VAL A 216 -13.79 -16.56 -46.82
CA VAL A 216 -14.91 -17.43 -47.17
C VAL A 216 -15.91 -16.64 -48.04
N PRO A 217 -16.24 -17.12 -49.25
CA PRO A 217 -17.22 -16.46 -50.10
C PRO A 217 -18.58 -16.33 -49.39
N GLY A 218 -19.16 -15.12 -49.43
CA GLY A 218 -20.47 -14.85 -48.84
C GLY A 218 -20.45 -14.56 -47.33
N ILE A 219 -19.28 -14.54 -46.68
CA ILE A 219 -19.13 -14.01 -45.32
C ILE A 219 -18.59 -12.58 -45.40
N SER A 220 -19.23 -11.67 -44.67
CA SER A 220 -18.85 -10.27 -44.56
C SER A 220 -18.69 -9.89 -43.08
N VAL A 221 -17.97 -8.79 -42.83
CA VAL A 221 -17.92 -8.13 -41.51
C VAL A 221 -18.87 -6.93 -41.54
N MET A 222 -19.60 -6.72 -40.45
CA MET A 222 -20.48 -5.57 -40.28
C MET A 222 -19.66 -4.32 -39.96
N ASP A 223 -20.04 -3.21 -40.56
CA ASP A 223 -19.49 -1.89 -40.27
C ASP A 223 -20.44 -1.13 -39.35
N PHE A 224 -19.97 -0.73 -38.17
CA PHE A 224 -20.74 0.05 -37.20
C PHE A 224 -20.73 1.54 -37.58
N ASN A 225 -21.48 1.91 -38.62
CA ASN A 225 -21.64 3.32 -39.03
C ASN A 225 -22.12 4.24 -37.90
N GLU A 226 -22.84 3.68 -36.93
CA GLU A 226 -23.37 4.37 -35.75
C GLU A 226 -22.48 4.17 -34.50
N ALA A 227 -21.20 3.77 -34.65
CA ALA A 227 -20.26 3.54 -33.55
C ALA A 227 -20.23 4.72 -32.56
N LEU A 228 -20.16 5.95 -33.07
CA LEU A 228 -20.18 7.16 -32.23
C LEU A 228 -21.48 7.32 -31.41
N ALA A 229 -22.62 6.80 -31.88
CA ALA A 229 -23.85 6.78 -31.09
C ALA A 229 -23.74 5.77 -29.95
N TYR A 230 -23.20 4.57 -30.21
CA TYR A 230 -22.94 3.58 -29.17
C TYR A 230 -22.00 4.11 -28.08
N THR A 231 -20.91 4.80 -28.43
CA THR A 231 -19.99 5.38 -27.42
C THR A 231 -20.66 6.40 -26.49
N ARG A 232 -21.72 7.08 -26.96
CA ARG A 232 -22.49 8.05 -26.14
C ARG A 232 -23.51 7.39 -25.23
N LEU A 233 -24.11 6.29 -25.69
CA LEU A 233 -25.10 5.53 -24.93
C LEU A 233 -24.44 4.57 -23.93
N PHE A 234 -23.25 4.07 -24.28
CA PHE A 234 -22.44 3.14 -23.51
C PHE A 234 -21.05 3.76 -23.32
N PRO A 235 -20.85 4.56 -22.25
CA PRO A 235 -19.60 5.29 -22.04
C PRO A 235 -18.34 4.44 -21.87
N TYR A 236 -18.50 3.11 -21.75
CA TYR A 236 -17.41 2.14 -21.70
C TYR A 236 -16.98 1.63 -23.08
N LEU A 237 -17.59 2.12 -24.17
CA LEU A 237 -17.25 1.75 -25.54
C LEU A 237 -16.48 2.86 -26.24
N ASP A 238 -15.49 2.44 -27.03
CA ASP A 238 -14.73 3.24 -27.98
C ASP A 238 -15.06 2.87 -29.43
N ASP A 239 -14.88 3.82 -30.35
CA ASP A 239 -14.87 3.58 -31.80
C ASP A 239 -13.46 3.20 -32.26
N ILE A 240 -13.32 2.01 -32.85
CA ILE A 240 -12.08 1.48 -33.38
C ILE A 240 -12.22 1.31 -34.89
N GLU A 241 -11.45 2.08 -35.65
CA GLU A 241 -11.37 1.94 -37.11
C GLU A 241 -10.34 0.87 -37.48
N LEU A 242 -10.77 -0.17 -38.20
CA LEU A 242 -9.87 -1.09 -38.89
C LEU A 242 -9.57 -0.56 -40.29
N PRO A 243 -8.34 -0.09 -40.57
CA PRO A 243 -8.02 0.48 -41.87
C PRO A 243 -7.97 -0.60 -42.97
N PRO A 244 -8.18 -0.20 -44.24
CA PRO A 244 -8.09 -1.12 -45.37
C PRO A 244 -6.74 -1.85 -45.40
N GLY A 245 -6.77 -3.17 -45.62
CA GLY A 245 -5.56 -3.99 -45.73
C GLY A 245 -4.87 -4.36 -44.42
N VAL A 246 -5.38 -3.93 -43.26
CA VAL A 246 -4.73 -4.20 -41.97
C VAL A 246 -4.56 -5.70 -41.65
N LEU A 247 -5.46 -6.55 -42.16
CA LEU A 247 -5.38 -7.99 -41.97
C LEU A 247 -4.46 -8.66 -43.02
N ASP A 248 -4.52 -8.20 -44.27
CA ASP A 248 -3.70 -8.67 -45.40
C ASP A 248 -3.50 -7.51 -46.40
N LEU A 249 -2.30 -6.93 -46.42
CA LEU A 249 -1.98 -5.78 -47.29
C LEU A 249 -1.97 -6.17 -48.77
N GLY A 250 -1.49 -7.37 -49.10
CA GLY A 250 -1.36 -7.81 -50.50
C GLY A 250 -2.71 -8.03 -51.17
N ARG A 251 -3.72 -8.45 -50.38
CA ARG A 251 -5.10 -8.62 -50.85
C ARG A 251 -6.02 -7.47 -50.46
N ARG A 252 -5.50 -6.47 -49.74
CA ARG A 252 -6.25 -5.36 -49.16
C ARG A 252 -7.49 -5.86 -48.39
N ILE A 253 -7.28 -6.66 -47.34
CA ILE A 253 -8.34 -7.15 -46.45
C ILE A 253 -8.27 -6.42 -45.09
N PRO A 254 -9.36 -5.79 -44.60
CA PRO A 254 -10.61 -5.53 -45.31
C PRO A 254 -10.41 -4.55 -46.50
N PRO A 255 -11.31 -4.53 -47.50
CA PRO A 255 -11.16 -3.67 -48.68
C PRO A 255 -11.37 -2.18 -48.38
N GLU A 256 -12.20 -1.89 -47.38
CA GLU A 256 -12.59 -0.56 -46.90
C GLU A 256 -12.39 -0.49 -45.38
N SER A 257 -12.43 0.72 -44.83
CA SER A 257 -12.40 0.91 -43.37
C SER A 257 -13.63 0.25 -42.76
N VAL A 258 -13.46 -0.38 -41.60
CA VAL A 258 -14.56 -0.98 -40.83
C VAL A 258 -14.53 -0.39 -39.43
N HIS A 259 -15.62 0.29 -39.05
CA HIS A 259 -15.81 0.77 -37.68
C HIS A 259 -16.28 -0.38 -36.81
N LEU A 260 -15.61 -0.53 -35.67
CA LEU A 260 -15.95 -1.48 -34.63
C LEU A 260 -16.21 -0.72 -33.33
N ILE A 261 -17.09 -1.28 -32.51
CA ILE A 261 -17.28 -0.83 -31.13
C ILE A 261 -16.46 -1.70 -30.19
N SER A 262 -15.72 -1.09 -29.27
CA SER A 262 -14.81 -1.80 -28.39
C SER A 262 -14.96 -1.37 -26.94
N PRO A 263 -15.26 -2.29 -26.00
CA PRO A 263 -14.92 -2.05 -24.61
C PRO A 263 -13.40 -1.98 -24.41
N THR A 264 -12.99 -1.32 -23.35
CA THR A 264 -11.64 -1.40 -22.81
C THR A 264 -11.55 -2.44 -21.70
N VAL A 265 -10.40 -3.10 -21.58
CA VAL A 265 -10.05 -3.89 -20.40
C VAL A 265 -9.32 -2.99 -19.42
N GLU A 266 -9.75 -3.01 -18.18
CA GLU A 266 -9.13 -2.29 -17.07
C GLU A 266 -8.40 -3.26 -16.13
N LEU A 267 -7.26 -2.82 -15.60
CA LEU A 267 -6.58 -3.50 -14.51
C LEU A 267 -7.22 -3.06 -13.19
N VAL A 268 -8.16 -3.84 -12.69
CA VAL A 268 -8.98 -3.49 -11.52
C VAL A 268 -8.39 -4.11 -10.26
N ALA A 269 -8.34 -3.34 -9.17
CA ALA A 269 -7.83 -3.74 -7.88
C ALA A 269 -8.81 -3.39 -6.75
N ARG A 270 -8.64 -4.04 -5.60
CA ARG A 270 -9.30 -3.63 -4.36
C ARG A 270 -8.67 -2.35 -3.79
N PRO A 271 -9.43 -1.48 -3.11
CA PRO A 271 -8.87 -0.29 -2.45
C PRO A 271 -7.80 -0.59 -1.39
N THR A 272 -7.74 -1.83 -0.90
CA THR A 272 -6.74 -2.29 0.07
C THR A 272 -5.38 -2.68 -0.56
N LEU A 273 -5.22 -2.55 -1.89
CA LEU A 273 -3.96 -2.84 -2.55
C LEU A 273 -2.89 -1.83 -2.09
N HIS A 274 -1.73 -2.35 -1.67
CA HIS A 274 -0.64 -1.50 -1.17
C HIS A 274 -0.09 -0.58 -2.29
N PRO A 275 0.15 0.73 -2.05
CA PRO A 275 0.62 1.70 -3.05
C PRO A 275 1.83 1.27 -3.87
N ALA A 276 2.87 0.76 -3.20
CA ALA A 276 4.07 0.26 -3.86
C ALA A 276 3.83 -0.87 -4.89
N LEU A 277 2.75 -1.66 -4.73
CA LEU A 277 2.37 -2.68 -5.72
C LEU A 277 1.66 -2.06 -6.93
N SER A 278 0.91 -0.98 -6.74
CA SER A 278 0.28 -0.23 -7.84
C SER A 278 1.33 0.23 -8.86
N ASP A 279 2.41 0.87 -8.39
CA ASP A 279 3.48 1.35 -9.26
C ASP A 279 4.15 0.21 -10.06
N LEU A 280 4.38 -0.95 -9.42
CA LEU A 280 4.95 -2.14 -10.08
C LEU A 280 4.00 -2.76 -11.10
N LEU A 281 2.71 -2.76 -10.81
CA LEU A 281 1.68 -3.29 -11.70
C LEU A 281 1.49 -2.40 -12.93
N ILE A 282 1.53 -1.08 -12.76
CA ILE A 282 1.46 -0.13 -13.89
C ILE A 282 2.71 -0.24 -14.77
N GLU A 283 3.89 -0.42 -14.16
CA GLU A 283 5.13 -0.69 -14.91
C GLU A 283 5.05 -2.01 -15.69
N ALA A 284 4.56 -3.07 -15.06
CA ALA A 284 4.33 -4.34 -15.75
C ALA A 284 3.32 -4.19 -16.90
N ALA A 285 2.26 -3.39 -16.68
CA ALA A 285 1.29 -3.07 -17.72
C ALA A 285 1.92 -2.28 -18.88
N GLN A 286 2.84 -1.35 -18.62
CA GLN A 286 3.58 -0.63 -19.66
C GLN A 286 4.46 -1.57 -20.49
N GLU A 287 5.17 -2.51 -19.87
CA GLU A 287 6.03 -3.46 -20.60
C GLU A 287 5.21 -4.42 -21.47
N VAL A 288 4.04 -4.87 -21.00
CA VAL A 288 3.19 -5.80 -21.75
C VAL A 288 2.32 -5.12 -22.80
N HIS A 289 1.74 -3.96 -22.49
CA HIS A 289 0.71 -3.32 -23.32
C HIS A 289 1.22 -2.09 -24.09
N GLY A 290 2.43 -1.59 -23.80
CA GLY A 290 2.97 -0.36 -24.41
C GLY A 290 3.41 -0.51 -25.87
N THR A 291 3.44 -1.73 -26.41
CA THR A 291 3.84 -1.97 -27.80
C THR A 291 2.69 -1.69 -28.77
N ALA A 292 3.03 -1.31 -30.01
CA ALA A 292 2.04 -1.15 -31.07
C ALA A 292 1.46 -2.51 -31.46
N GLY A 293 0.16 -2.56 -31.70
CA GLY A 293 -0.57 -3.76 -32.10
C GLY A 293 -1.50 -3.50 -33.27
N LEU A 294 -2.37 -4.48 -33.56
CA LEU A 294 -3.39 -4.37 -34.60
C LEU A 294 -4.38 -3.22 -34.32
N LEU A 295 -4.68 -2.99 -33.03
CA LEU A 295 -5.77 -2.10 -32.59
C LEU A 295 -5.27 -0.84 -31.88
N GLN A 296 -4.04 -0.84 -31.40
CA GLN A 296 -3.50 0.19 -30.51
C GLN A 296 -2.16 0.71 -31.00
N ARG A 297 -1.89 1.99 -30.75
CA ARG A 297 -0.62 2.65 -31.04
C ARG A 297 0.40 2.38 -29.94
N ALA A 298 1.68 2.50 -30.26
CA ALA A 298 2.74 2.43 -29.26
C ALA A 298 2.54 3.51 -28.19
N GLY A 299 2.68 3.14 -26.92
CA GLY A 299 2.49 4.03 -25.76
C GLY A 299 1.04 4.43 -25.48
N GLN A 300 0.05 3.85 -26.16
CA GLN A 300 -1.37 4.13 -25.90
C GLN A 300 -1.86 3.51 -24.58
N PHE A 301 -1.30 2.36 -24.20
CA PHE A 301 -1.64 1.65 -22.98
C PHE A 301 -0.41 1.37 -22.12
N PRO A 302 -0.57 1.26 -20.79
CA PRO A 302 -1.80 1.49 -20.04
C PRO A 302 -2.15 2.98 -19.97
N SER A 303 -3.45 3.30 -19.93
CA SER A 303 -3.98 4.68 -19.99
C SER A 303 -4.72 5.05 -18.70
N PRO A 304 -4.59 6.29 -18.19
CA PRO A 304 -5.32 6.77 -17.02
C PRO A 304 -6.81 7.01 -17.27
N VAL A 305 -7.29 6.83 -18.50
CA VAL A 305 -8.70 7.03 -18.83
C VAL A 305 -9.53 5.93 -18.17
N ALA A 306 -10.28 6.34 -17.14
CA ALA A 306 -11.25 5.54 -16.42
C ALA A 306 -12.60 5.63 -17.13
N HIS A 307 -13.15 4.49 -17.56
CA HIS A 307 -14.46 4.45 -18.18
C HIS A 307 -15.53 4.04 -17.17
N GLU A 308 -15.27 2.98 -16.40
CA GLU A 308 -16.25 2.40 -15.49
C GLU A 308 -15.81 2.47 -14.02
N PHE A 309 -14.55 2.17 -13.74
CA PHE A 309 -13.98 2.14 -12.38
C PHE A 309 -13.24 3.44 -12.05
N PRO A 310 -13.37 3.99 -10.84
CA PRO A 310 -12.60 5.18 -10.47
C PRO A 310 -11.11 4.86 -10.49
N ILE A 311 -10.30 5.75 -11.08
CA ILE A 311 -8.86 5.61 -11.09
C ILE A 311 -8.30 5.70 -9.66
N SER A 312 -7.38 4.81 -9.30
CA SER A 312 -6.68 4.85 -8.01
C SER A 312 -5.91 6.17 -7.85
N GLU A 313 -5.83 6.69 -6.62
CA GLU A 313 -4.97 7.85 -6.31
C GLU A 313 -3.50 7.56 -6.63
N ASP A 314 -3.05 6.32 -6.42
CA ASP A 314 -1.70 5.87 -6.73
C ASP A 314 -1.44 5.85 -8.23
N ALA A 315 -2.39 5.33 -9.01
CA ALA A 315 -2.30 5.34 -10.46
C ALA A 315 -2.33 6.78 -10.99
N SER A 316 -3.22 7.63 -10.46
CA SER A 316 -3.29 9.05 -10.81
C SER A 316 -1.98 9.79 -10.55
N ARG A 317 -1.33 9.53 -9.41
CA ARG A 317 0.02 10.03 -9.12
C ARG A 317 1.01 9.53 -10.16
N TYR A 318 1.06 8.22 -10.39
CA TYR A 318 2.00 7.59 -11.32
C TYR A 318 1.89 8.18 -12.73
N TYR A 319 0.70 8.36 -13.27
CA TYR A 319 0.52 8.92 -14.61
C TYR A 319 0.88 10.42 -14.70
N ARG A 320 0.75 11.19 -13.61
CA ARG A 320 1.11 12.62 -13.60
C ARG A 320 2.60 12.87 -13.41
N SER A 321 3.24 12.16 -12.49
CA SER A 321 4.62 12.43 -12.06
C SER A 321 5.62 11.30 -12.36
N GLY A 322 5.14 10.16 -12.86
CA GLY A 322 5.93 8.93 -12.93
C GLY A 322 6.17 8.33 -11.53
N LYS A 323 7.16 7.42 -11.45
CA LYS A 323 7.63 6.86 -10.18
C LYS A 323 8.08 7.98 -9.22
N SER A 324 7.75 7.83 -7.94
CA SER A 324 8.30 8.72 -6.90
C SER A 324 9.83 8.75 -6.95
N PHE A 325 10.45 9.89 -6.61
CA PHE A 325 11.90 10.13 -6.75
C PHE A 325 12.75 8.97 -6.21
N LEU A 326 12.36 8.41 -5.06
CA LEU A 326 13.04 7.29 -4.41
C LEU A 326 13.01 6.02 -5.27
N TYR A 327 11.87 5.70 -5.87
CA TYR A 327 11.68 4.52 -6.74
C TYR A 327 12.27 4.68 -8.14
N ARG A 328 12.63 5.90 -8.54
CA ARG A 328 13.34 6.17 -9.81
C ARG A 328 14.84 5.87 -9.71
N THR A 329 15.46 6.14 -8.57
CA THR A 329 16.92 6.07 -8.39
C THR A 329 17.40 4.86 -7.58
N LEU A 330 16.52 4.25 -6.78
CA LEU A 330 16.89 3.15 -5.88
C LEU A 330 16.16 1.86 -6.26
N PRO A 331 16.79 0.68 -6.08
CA PRO A 331 16.09 -0.61 -6.16
C PRO A 331 14.86 -0.62 -5.24
N PHE A 332 13.78 -1.32 -5.63
CA PHE A 332 12.48 -1.32 -4.94
C PHE A 332 12.59 -1.49 -3.42
N TRP A 333 13.42 -2.43 -2.96
CA TRP A 333 13.62 -2.69 -1.52
C TRP A 333 14.21 -1.48 -0.79
N LEU A 334 15.14 -0.75 -1.40
CA LEU A 334 15.81 0.39 -0.81
C LEU A 334 14.93 1.65 -0.88
N ALA A 335 14.16 1.82 -1.96
CA ALA A 335 13.15 2.88 -2.07
C ALA A 335 12.06 2.72 -0.99
N ASN A 336 11.55 1.51 -0.79
CA ASN A 336 10.58 1.20 0.25
C ASN A 336 11.15 1.43 1.67
N ILE A 337 12.43 1.10 1.92
CA ILE A 337 13.08 1.42 3.21
C ILE A 337 13.22 2.93 3.39
N ALA A 338 13.64 3.66 2.35
CA ALA A 338 13.88 5.10 2.43
C ALA A 338 12.59 5.89 2.68
N ASP A 339 11.50 5.53 2.01
CA ASP A 339 10.20 6.18 2.18
C ASP A 339 9.67 5.98 3.61
N ARG A 340 9.78 4.74 4.12
CA ARG A 340 9.49 4.40 5.52
C ARG A 340 10.38 5.14 6.51
N ALA A 341 11.68 5.22 6.22
CA ALA A 341 12.64 5.89 7.09
C ALA A 341 12.34 7.38 7.18
N LEU A 342 11.98 8.04 6.08
CA LEU A 342 11.64 9.47 6.09
C LEU A 342 10.42 9.76 6.98
N VAL A 343 9.37 8.94 6.85
CA VAL A 343 8.15 9.05 7.69
C VAL A 343 8.45 8.74 9.15
N LEU A 344 9.34 7.79 9.45
CA LEU A 344 9.73 7.43 10.82
C LEU A 344 10.69 8.45 11.46
N LEU A 345 11.57 9.05 10.67
CA LEU A 345 12.59 9.99 11.14
C LEU A 345 11.96 11.27 11.69
N LEU A 346 10.82 11.71 11.16
CA LEU A 346 10.16 12.92 11.61
C LEU A 346 9.61 12.78 13.05
N PRO A 347 8.77 11.77 13.40
CA PRO A 347 8.38 11.49 14.78
C PRO A 347 9.57 11.24 15.71
N VAL A 348 10.59 10.50 15.25
CA VAL A 348 11.81 10.26 16.03
C VAL A 348 12.50 11.57 16.38
N ALA A 349 12.68 12.48 15.40
CA ALA A 349 13.30 13.79 15.62
C ALA A 349 12.50 14.63 16.63
N VAL A 350 11.16 14.62 16.52
CA VAL A 350 10.26 15.29 17.46
C VAL A 350 10.37 14.74 18.88
N LEU A 351 10.63 13.45 19.07
CA LEU A 351 10.81 12.82 20.38
C LEU A 351 12.22 13.00 20.96
N ILE A 352 13.24 13.01 20.11
CA ILE A 352 14.63 13.22 20.53
C ILE A 352 14.79 14.62 21.12
N PHE A 353 14.15 15.64 20.54
CA PHE A 353 14.27 17.01 21.02
C PHE A 353 13.91 17.23 22.51
N PRO A 354 12.73 16.80 23.02
CA PRO A 354 12.41 16.88 24.44
C PRO A 354 13.27 15.93 25.27
N ALA A 355 13.62 14.74 24.76
CA ALA A 355 14.46 13.80 25.49
C ALA A 355 15.87 14.35 25.77
N LEU A 356 16.46 15.07 24.82
CA LEU A 356 17.73 15.77 25.00
C LEU A 356 17.68 16.81 26.14
N ARG A 357 16.50 17.40 26.42
CA ARG A 357 16.30 18.29 27.57
C ARG A 357 15.97 17.54 28.86
N LEU A 358 15.22 16.44 28.77
CA LEU A 358 14.72 15.69 29.90
C LEU A 358 15.82 14.87 30.59
N VAL A 359 16.74 14.24 29.83
CA VAL A 359 17.82 13.41 30.39
C VAL A 359 18.72 14.20 31.34
N PRO A 360 19.25 15.40 30.98
CA PRO A 360 20.02 16.22 31.91
C PRO A 360 19.21 16.68 33.13
N ALA A 361 17.91 16.96 32.96
CA ALA A 361 17.04 17.40 34.05
C ALA A 361 16.79 16.26 35.07
N LEU A 362 16.46 15.06 34.58
CA LEU A 362 16.28 13.87 35.41
C LEU A 362 17.57 13.47 36.11
N TYR A 363 18.72 13.60 35.44
CA TYR A 363 20.02 13.32 36.05
C TYR A 363 20.29 14.25 37.23
N ARG A 364 20.12 15.57 37.05
CA ARG A 364 20.26 16.55 38.15
C ARG A 364 19.28 16.27 39.28
N TRP A 365 18.01 15.95 38.96
CA TRP A 365 17.01 15.62 39.96
C TRP A 365 17.40 14.38 40.77
N ARG A 366 17.80 13.28 40.11
CA ARG A 366 18.20 12.04 40.78
C ARG A 366 19.39 12.25 41.71
N VAL A 367 20.42 12.97 41.26
CA VAL A 367 21.59 13.27 42.09
C VAL A 367 21.19 14.14 43.29
N ARG A 368 20.37 15.19 43.08
CA ARG A 368 19.90 16.09 44.14
C ARG A 368 18.99 15.37 45.15
N SER A 369 18.13 14.46 44.71
CA SER A 369 17.24 13.67 45.57
C SER A 369 18.02 12.76 46.53
N ARG A 370 19.18 12.22 46.11
CA ARG A 370 20.07 11.47 47.01
C ARG A 370 20.56 12.37 48.16
N ILE A 371 20.94 13.61 47.87
CA ILE A 371 21.40 14.60 48.87
C ILE A 371 20.24 15.02 49.78
N TYR A 372 19.04 15.26 49.21
CA TYR A 372 17.87 15.68 49.98
C TYR A 372 17.40 14.66 51.02
N ARG A 373 17.59 13.36 50.77
CA ARG A 373 17.28 12.32 51.74
C ARG A 373 18.06 12.51 53.05
N TYR A 374 19.35 12.87 52.95
CA TYR A 374 20.20 13.12 54.12
C TYR A 374 19.90 14.48 54.77
N TYR A 375 19.56 15.50 53.99
CA TYR A 375 19.01 16.75 54.55
C TYR A 375 17.75 16.50 55.38
N GLY A 376 16.83 15.65 54.89
CA GLY A 376 15.62 15.27 55.62
C GLY A 376 15.94 14.56 56.95
N ALA A 377 16.91 13.65 56.94
CA ALA A 377 17.39 12.97 58.15
C ALA A 377 18.03 13.97 59.13
N LEU A 378 18.86 14.90 58.64
CA LEU A 378 19.47 15.94 59.47
C LEU A 378 18.43 16.87 60.12
N ILE A 379 17.38 17.27 59.37
CA ILE A 379 16.28 18.07 59.91
C ILE A 379 15.49 17.30 60.98
N ALA A 380 15.35 15.97 60.82
CA ALA A 380 14.72 15.14 61.84
C ALA A 380 15.54 15.14 63.14
N VAL A 381 16.87 15.00 63.03
CA VAL A 381 17.80 15.10 64.17
C VAL A 381 17.77 16.50 64.79
N GLU A 382 17.73 17.57 63.99
CA GLU A 382 17.66 18.96 64.48
C GLU A 382 16.34 19.23 65.23
N ARG A 383 15.20 18.76 64.71
CA ARG A 383 13.91 18.87 65.41
C ARG A 383 13.88 18.03 66.68
N GLY A 384 14.50 16.85 66.64
CA GLY A 384 14.73 16.00 67.81
C GLY A 384 15.52 16.77 68.87
N ALA A 385 16.62 17.41 68.47
CA ALA A 385 17.50 18.21 69.32
C ALA A 385 16.78 19.35 70.05
N MET A 386 15.77 19.97 69.43
CA MET A 386 14.94 21.01 70.06
C MET A 386 13.91 20.49 71.07
N ARG A 387 13.67 19.17 71.13
CA ARG A 387 12.70 18.53 72.03
C ARG A 387 13.36 17.70 73.14
N VAL A 388 14.69 17.60 73.15
CA VAL A 388 15.43 16.78 74.11
C VAL A 388 15.32 17.36 75.52
N THR A 389 14.98 16.50 76.47
CA THR A 389 14.95 16.82 77.90
C THR A 389 15.88 15.95 78.75
N SER A 390 16.38 14.82 78.23
CA SER A 390 17.30 13.92 78.94
C SER A 390 18.67 13.77 78.27
N GLU A 391 19.70 13.44 79.06
CA GLU A 391 21.07 13.20 78.54
C GLU A 391 21.14 11.94 77.65
N GLU A 392 20.26 10.97 77.88
CA GLU A 392 20.18 9.71 77.13
C GLU A 392 19.61 9.92 75.72
N GLU A 393 18.54 10.73 75.59
CA GLU A 393 17.96 11.13 74.29
C GLU A 393 18.98 11.91 73.46
N ARG A 394 19.80 12.76 74.11
CA ARG A 394 20.86 13.53 73.45
C ARG A 394 21.95 12.62 72.88
N ARG A 395 22.38 11.60 73.64
CA ARG A 395 23.38 10.62 73.18
C ARG A 395 22.87 9.81 72.01
N ALA A 396 21.59 9.44 72.00
CA ALA A 396 20.96 8.75 70.88
C ALA A 396 20.99 9.59 69.59
N LEU A 397 20.69 10.89 69.67
CA LEU A 397 20.77 11.81 68.51
C LEU A 397 22.20 12.02 68.00
N LEU A 398 23.21 12.00 68.88
CA LEU A 398 24.61 12.06 68.46
C LEU A 398 25.03 10.80 67.67
N VAL A 399 24.59 9.62 68.10
CA VAL A 399 24.83 8.37 67.36
C VAL A 399 24.13 8.38 65.99
N GLU A 400 22.91 8.91 65.90
CA GLU A 400 22.21 9.09 64.63
C GLU A 400 22.93 10.08 63.71
N LEU A 401 23.50 11.15 64.27
CA LEU A 401 24.30 12.13 63.53
C LEU A 401 25.63 11.53 63.02
N ASP A 402 26.28 10.69 63.82
CA ASP A 402 27.49 9.97 63.43
C ASP A 402 27.21 9.01 62.26
N TYR A 403 26.07 8.31 62.31
CA TYR A 403 25.63 7.45 61.21
C TYR A 403 25.36 8.25 59.91
N ILE A 404 24.77 9.44 60.03
CA ILE A 404 24.57 10.34 58.88
C ILE A 404 25.93 10.77 58.30
N GLU A 405 26.89 11.16 59.14
CA GLU A 405 28.22 11.59 58.69
C GLU A 405 29.01 10.46 58.01
N GLU A 406 29.06 9.27 58.61
CA GLU A 406 29.71 8.09 58.02
C GLU A 406 29.04 7.69 56.69
N SER A 407 27.71 7.81 56.63
CA SER A 407 26.97 7.58 55.39
C SER A 407 27.30 8.59 54.30
N LEU A 408 27.63 9.84 54.62
CA LEU A 408 28.01 10.87 53.65
C LEU A 408 29.39 10.62 53.04
N ASP A 409 30.31 10.00 53.78
CA ASP A 409 31.68 9.70 53.32
C ASP A 409 31.74 8.57 52.29
N THR A 410 30.73 7.70 52.27
CA THR A 410 30.64 6.59 51.31
C THR A 410 29.97 6.98 49.99
N ILE A 411 29.37 8.17 49.89
CA ILE A 411 28.65 8.60 48.68
C ILE A 411 29.61 9.05 47.59
N ARG A 412 29.58 8.36 46.45
CA ARG A 412 30.29 8.77 45.23
C ARG A 412 29.43 9.76 44.44
N LEU A 413 29.69 11.06 44.58
CA LEU A 413 29.03 12.11 43.81
C LEU A 413 29.91 12.63 42.65
N PRO A 414 29.31 13.01 41.51
CA PRO A 414 29.99 13.77 40.47
C PRO A 414 30.49 15.12 40.99
N LEU A 415 31.67 15.56 40.53
CA LEU A 415 32.30 16.83 40.94
C LEU A 415 31.39 18.06 40.76
N ALA A 416 30.51 18.05 39.76
CA ALA A 416 29.57 19.14 39.48
C ALA A 416 28.51 19.35 40.59
N HIS A 417 28.42 18.46 41.57
CA HIS A 417 27.49 18.54 42.71
C HIS A 417 28.20 18.44 44.07
N ALA A 418 29.53 18.62 44.09
CA ALA A 418 30.32 18.53 45.31
C ALA A 418 30.03 19.68 46.28
N ASP A 419 29.68 20.86 45.76
CA ASP A 419 29.25 22.04 46.52
C ASP A 419 28.10 21.72 47.49
N ALA A 420 27.05 21.05 47.01
CA ALA A 420 25.89 20.68 47.81
C ALA A 420 26.23 19.67 48.93
N LEU A 421 27.24 18.81 48.71
CA LEU A 421 27.73 17.88 49.73
C LEU A 421 28.52 18.62 50.82
N TYR A 422 29.37 19.57 50.43
CA TYR A 422 30.14 20.37 51.39
C TYR A 422 29.24 21.22 52.29
N VAL A 423 28.21 21.87 51.73
CA VAL A 423 27.22 22.62 52.52
C VAL A 423 26.45 21.71 53.49
N LEU A 424 26.10 20.49 53.08
CA LEU A 424 25.46 19.53 53.98
C LEU A 424 26.37 19.14 55.15
N ARG A 425 27.67 18.91 54.88
CA ARG A 425 28.66 18.62 55.93
C ARG A 425 28.81 19.78 56.92
N GLU A 426 28.79 21.02 56.42
CA GLU A 426 28.81 22.21 57.26
C GLU A 426 27.60 22.26 58.20
N HIS A 427 26.40 21.96 57.69
CA HIS A 427 25.19 21.88 58.51
C HIS A 427 25.22 20.73 59.53
N VAL A 428 25.76 19.56 59.18
CA VAL A 428 25.97 18.45 60.13
C VAL A 428 26.91 18.90 61.26
N SER A 429 28.01 19.56 60.93
CA SER A 429 28.96 20.11 61.91
C SER A 429 28.31 21.15 62.82
N PHE A 430 27.48 22.02 62.25
CA PHE A 430 26.72 23.01 62.99
C PHE A 430 25.74 22.37 63.99
N VAL A 431 24.96 21.38 63.58
CA VAL A 431 24.02 20.68 64.49
C VAL A 431 24.78 19.93 65.59
N ARG A 432 25.92 19.30 65.27
CA ARG A 432 26.81 18.67 66.27
C ARG A 432 27.31 19.69 67.30
N SER A 433 27.75 20.86 66.84
CA SER A 433 28.24 21.92 67.74
C SER A 433 27.15 22.38 68.73
N ARG A 434 25.91 22.55 68.28
CA ARG A 434 24.78 22.90 69.15
C ARG A 434 24.44 21.80 70.16
N LEU A 435 24.42 20.55 69.72
CA LEU A 435 24.17 19.39 70.59
C LEU A 435 25.27 19.18 71.64
N THR A 436 26.50 19.60 71.36
CA THR A 436 27.62 19.49 72.32
C THR A 436 27.71 20.71 73.24
N GLU A 437 27.43 21.92 72.75
CA GLU A 437 27.40 23.15 73.57
C GLU A 437 26.27 23.14 74.60
N ALA A 438 25.07 22.70 74.23
CA ALA A 438 23.98 22.61 75.19
C ALA A 438 24.23 21.51 76.26
N SER A 439 25.06 20.49 75.98
CA SER A 439 25.51 19.51 76.98
C SER A 439 26.50 20.13 77.99
N ARG A 440 27.33 21.08 77.55
CA ARG A 440 28.24 21.83 78.44
C ARG A 440 27.49 22.80 79.35
N ARG A 441 26.38 23.38 78.90
CA ARG A 441 25.52 24.26 79.73
C ARG A 441 24.76 23.49 80.82
N ASP A 442 24.17 22.34 80.50
CA ASP A 442 23.49 21.51 81.51
C ASP A 442 24.46 21.03 82.61
N LYS A 443 25.71 20.69 82.23
CA LYS A 443 26.77 20.31 83.17
C LYS A 443 27.34 21.44 84.03
N SER A 444 27.05 22.71 83.71
CA SER A 444 27.48 23.86 84.54
C SER A 444 26.34 24.40 85.44
N MET A 445 25.14 23.86 85.33
CA MET A 445 23.97 24.21 86.16
C MET A 445 23.54 23.10 87.12
N ALA A 446 24.02 21.87 86.92
CA ALA A 446 24.03 20.78 87.92
C ALA A 446 25.31 20.88 88.77
#